data_AF-A0A956UAA7-F1
#
_entry.id   AF-A0A956UAA7-F1
#
_cell.length_a   1.000
_cell.length_b   1.000
_cell.length_c   1.000
_cell.angle_alpha   90.00
_cell.angle_beta   90.00
_cell.angle_gamma   90.00
#
_symmetry.space_group_name_H-M   'P 1'
#
loop_
_entity.id
_entity.type
_entity.pdbx_description
1 polymer ?
#
loop_
_entity_poly.entity_id
_entity_poly.type
_entity_poly.pdbx_seq_one_letter_code
_entity_poly.pdbx_strand_id
1 'polypeptide(L)'
;MVKRIVAIAIIFAFTTLAWFLLGATINYRTNHQDLAMKERVGQLWGQIHRQYAPSFFYQVPKQVTVSELEGDKTVNRVKTVMENVDVSIDSSDVDVNLDLGYRRKGLLWYSTYKVDFAACYKITNSTDAPQKITCSFPLPASDAVYDDFTFMFGDQKVDTIKPDGSLIKESVELGAGKSTVVKVAYKSQGQDQWLYQFGNGVSQVKDFNLDLKTNFIGIDFPEGSISPTAKTKLEQGWNLNWHYNNLLTGYSVGMDLPKKLNPGPWVSEITLFAPISLFLFFFIVFMISTVRGIKIHPMNYFFMGAGFFSFHLLLAYLVDHVAIELAFAICSVVSVFLVISYMRLVVPGWFAYFEVAAAQIVYLVLFSYTFFFEHYTGLIVTVLCILTLFVMMQFTGRVDWDSVFGKKPDNKADPV
;
A
#
# COMPACT_ATOMS: atom_id res chain seq x y z
N MET A 1 14.88 44.67 -13.83
CA MET A 1 14.96 43.28 -13.31
C MET A 1 13.58 42.70 -13.00
N VAL A 2 12.69 43.44 -12.33
CA VAL A 2 11.33 42.99 -11.95
C VAL A 2 10.53 42.29 -13.07
N LYS A 3 10.46 42.88 -14.27
CA LYS A 3 9.77 42.26 -15.43
C LYS A 3 10.27 40.85 -15.77
N ARG A 4 11.58 40.60 -15.61
CA ARG A 4 12.21 39.29 -15.88
C ARG A 4 11.81 38.26 -14.83
N ILE A 5 11.77 38.66 -13.55
CA ILE A 5 11.33 37.80 -12.44
C ILE A 5 9.87 37.41 -12.61
N VAL A 6 9.01 38.39 -12.91
CA VAL A 6 7.59 38.13 -13.19
C VAL A 6 7.41 37.17 -14.37
N ALA A 7 8.17 37.35 -15.46
CA ALA A 7 8.11 36.44 -16.60
C ALA A 7 8.54 35.01 -16.23
N ILE A 8 9.62 34.84 -15.45
CA ILE A 8 10.08 33.52 -14.98
C ILE A 8 9.03 32.88 -14.05
N ALA A 9 8.41 33.66 -13.16
CA ALA A 9 7.35 33.18 -12.27
C ALA A 9 6.11 32.71 -13.05
N ILE A 10 5.70 33.43 -14.09
CA ILE A 10 4.60 33.01 -14.98
C ILE A 10 4.96 31.71 -15.72
N ILE A 11 6.17 31.62 -16.26
CA ILE A 11 6.66 30.41 -16.92
C ILE A 11 6.62 29.23 -15.96
N PHE A 12 7.15 29.41 -14.74
CA PHE A 12 7.12 28.39 -13.70
C PHE A 12 5.69 27.94 -13.40
N ALA A 13 4.76 28.88 -13.15
CA ALA A 13 3.36 28.56 -12.87
C ALA A 13 2.68 27.78 -14.02
N PHE A 14 2.91 28.19 -15.27
CA PHE A 14 2.38 27.51 -16.44
C PHE A 14 2.97 26.09 -16.58
N THR A 15 4.28 25.93 -16.42
CA THR A 15 4.90 24.60 -16.49
C THR A 15 4.44 23.68 -15.36
N THR A 16 4.28 24.22 -14.14
CA THR A 16 3.75 23.49 -12.99
C THR A 16 2.34 22.96 -13.24
N LEU A 17 1.47 23.74 -13.90
CA LEU A 17 0.15 23.26 -14.32
C LEU A 17 0.23 22.05 -15.25
N ALA A 18 1.18 22.03 -16.19
CA ALA A 18 1.39 20.89 -17.08
C ALA A 18 1.80 19.61 -16.31
N TRP A 19 2.65 19.74 -15.27
CA TRP A 19 2.97 18.60 -14.39
C TRP A 19 1.77 18.10 -13.59
N PHE A 20 0.92 18.99 -13.08
CA PHE A 20 -0.29 18.57 -12.39
C PHE A 20 -1.26 17.84 -13.33
N LEU A 21 -1.41 18.30 -14.58
CA LEU A 21 -2.23 17.61 -15.58
C LEU A 21 -1.66 16.23 -15.94
N LEU A 22 -0.34 16.13 -16.13
CA LEU A 22 0.33 14.86 -16.41
C LEU A 22 0.19 13.90 -15.22
N GLY A 23 0.48 14.36 -14.01
CA GLY A 23 0.36 13.59 -12.77
C GLY A 23 -1.06 13.09 -12.52
N ALA A 24 -2.07 13.96 -12.73
CA ALA A 24 -3.48 13.59 -12.61
C ALA A 24 -3.89 12.53 -13.66
N THR A 25 -3.41 12.66 -14.90
CA THR A 25 -3.70 11.68 -15.96
C THR A 25 -3.09 10.31 -15.64
N ILE A 26 -1.84 10.28 -15.16
CA ILE A 26 -1.16 9.05 -14.76
C ILE A 26 -1.86 8.41 -13.58
N ASN A 27 -2.27 9.21 -12.59
CA ASN A 27 -2.99 8.73 -11.40
C ASN A 27 -4.35 8.12 -11.79
N TYR A 28 -5.12 8.81 -12.63
CA TYR A 28 -6.40 8.32 -13.13
C TYR A 28 -6.24 7.00 -13.91
N ARG A 29 -5.27 6.95 -14.85
CA ARG A 29 -4.96 5.73 -15.62
C ARG A 29 -4.56 4.58 -14.70
N THR A 30 -3.70 4.85 -13.73
CA THR A 30 -3.17 3.86 -12.79
C THR A 30 -4.28 3.29 -11.91
N ASN A 31 -5.07 4.13 -11.24
CA ASN A 31 -6.10 3.66 -10.31
C ASN A 31 -7.22 2.90 -11.03
N HIS A 32 -7.64 3.40 -12.20
CA HIS A 32 -8.71 2.76 -12.96
C HIS A 32 -8.25 1.40 -13.55
N GLN A 33 -6.99 1.30 -13.99
CA GLN A 33 -6.45 0.02 -14.44
C GLN A 33 -6.16 -0.92 -13.26
N ASP A 34 -5.64 -0.41 -12.14
CA ASP A 34 -5.28 -1.25 -10.99
C ASP A 34 -6.48 -1.92 -10.36
N LEU A 35 -7.59 -1.21 -10.11
CA LEU A 35 -8.80 -1.82 -9.53
C LEU A 35 -9.32 -2.99 -10.37
N ALA A 36 -9.43 -2.79 -11.68
CA ALA A 36 -9.88 -3.84 -12.61
C ALA A 36 -8.86 -4.99 -12.71
N MET A 37 -7.56 -4.70 -12.67
CA MET A 37 -6.53 -5.73 -12.75
C MET A 37 -6.43 -6.54 -11.45
N LYS A 38 -6.54 -5.88 -10.29
CA LYS A 38 -6.58 -6.47 -8.96
C LYS A 38 -7.74 -7.45 -8.84
N GLU A 39 -8.95 -7.04 -9.22
CA GLU A 39 -10.12 -7.94 -9.25
C GLU A 39 -9.86 -9.16 -10.13
N ARG A 40 -9.33 -8.97 -11.34
CA ARG A 40 -9.00 -10.08 -12.24
C ARG A 40 -7.81 -10.93 -11.78
N VAL A 41 -6.90 -10.43 -10.94
CA VAL A 41 -5.84 -11.24 -10.31
C VAL A 41 -6.47 -12.07 -9.20
N GLY A 42 -7.32 -11.46 -8.38
CA GLY A 42 -8.05 -12.16 -7.33
C GLY A 42 -8.95 -13.26 -7.89
N GLN A 43 -9.59 -13.06 -9.05
CA GLN A 43 -10.35 -14.12 -9.74
C GLN A 43 -9.49 -15.30 -10.21
N LEU A 44 -8.19 -15.11 -10.44
CA LEU A 44 -7.29 -16.16 -10.90
C LEU A 44 -6.48 -16.80 -9.76
N TRP A 45 -6.18 -16.03 -8.72
CA TRP A 45 -5.20 -16.41 -7.70
C TRP A 45 -5.72 -16.35 -6.26
N GLY A 46 -6.94 -15.85 -6.03
CA GLY A 46 -7.55 -15.73 -4.71
C GLY A 46 -7.55 -14.29 -4.18
N GLN A 47 -8.54 -14.00 -3.34
CA GLN A 47 -8.74 -12.68 -2.71
C GLN A 47 -7.96 -12.57 -1.40
N ILE A 48 -8.12 -11.45 -0.69
CA ILE A 48 -7.66 -11.33 0.70
C ILE A 48 -8.36 -12.40 1.54
N HIS A 49 -7.60 -13.24 2.23
CA HIS A 49 -8.17 -14.24 3.13
C HIS A 49 -8.48 -13.63 4.48
N ARG A 50 -9.71 -13.89 4.93
CA ARG A 50 -10.19 -13.49 6.23
C ARG A 50 -10.75 -14.73 6.93
N GLN A 51 -9.87 -15.50 7.53
CA GLN A 51 -10.23 -16.69 8.29
C GLN A 51 -10.91 -16.26 9.59
N TYR A 52 -12.07 -16.83 9.88
CA TYR A 52 -12.72 -16.67 11.18
C TYR A 52 -12.59 -17.97 11.98
N ALA A 53 -12.53 -17.86 13.31
CA ALA A 53 -12.72 -19.01 14.18
C ALA A 53 -14.12 -19.64 13.92
N PRO A 54 -14.25 -20.97 14.03
CA PRO A 54 -15.56 -21.61 13.94
C PRO A 54 -16.47 -21.18 15.09
N SER A 55 -17.78 -21.21 14.85
CA SER A 55 -18.76 -21.14 15.93
C SER A 55 -19.29 -22.53 16.26
N PHE A 56 -19.59 -22.76 17.54
CA PHE A 56 -20.18 -24.00 18.01
C PHE A 56 -21.49 -23.70 18.69
N PHE A 57 -22.51 -24.50 18.42
CA PHE A 57 -23.82 -24.32 19.05
C PHE A 57 -24.59 -25.64 19.10
N TYR A 58 -25.53 -25.75 20.04
CA TYR A 58 -26.58 -26.76 20.01
C TYR A 58 -27.94 -26.08 19.92
N GLN A 59 -28.98 -26.83 19.55
CA GLN A 59 -30.30 -26.26 19.33
C GLN A 59 -31.28 -26.73 20.40
N VAL A 60 -32.03 -25.78 20.96
CA VAL A 60 -33.11 -26.05 21.92
C VAL A 60 -34.44 -25.53 21.39
N PRO A 61 -35.56 -26.25 21.60
CA PRO A 61 -36.87 -25.76 21.22
C PRO A 61 -37.27 -24.59 22.13
N LYS A 62 -37.61 -23.45 21.52
CA LYS A 62 -38.14 -22.26 22.18
C LYS A 62 -39.52 -21.92 21.63
N GLN A 63 -40.49 -21.70 22.51
CA GLN A 63 -41.80 -21.21 22.10
C GLN A 63 -41.74 -19.69 21.91
N VAL A 64 -42.07 -19.22 20.70
CA VAL A 64 -42.11 -17.81 20.34
C VAL A 64 -43.50 -17.47 19.83
N THR A 65 -44.08 -16.39 20.35
CA THR A 65 -45.35 -15.85 19.85
C THR A 65 -45.09 -15.03 18.59
N VAL A 66 -45.60 -15.51 17.45
CA VAL A 66 -45.49 -14.84 16.16
C VAL A 66 -46.84 -14.22 15.81
N SER A 67 -46.84 -12.95 15.46
CA SER A 67 -48.02 -12.24 14.94
C SER A 67 -48.10 -12.42 13.43
N GLU A 68 -49.11 -13.16 12.96
CA GLU A 68 -49.37 -13.37 11.53
C GLU A 68 -50.64 -12.63 11.11
N LEU A 69 -50.64 -12.05 9.91
CA LEU A 69 -51.83 -11.44 9.32
C LEU A 69 -52.66 -12.53 8.66
N GLU A 70 -53.86 -12.75 9.18
CA GLU A 70 -54.86 -13.66 8.61
C GLU A 70 -56.01 -12.79 8.06
N GLY A 71 -55.86 -12.33 6.81
CA GLY A 71 -56.68 -11.26 6.23
C GLY A 71 -56.33 -9.89 6.83
N ASP A 72 -57.33 -9.12 7.25
CA ASP A 72 -57.17 -7.81 7.92
C ASP A 72 -56.93 -7.92 9.45
N LYS A 73 -56.76 -9.13 9.99
CA LYS A 73 -56.61 -9.37 11.44
C LYS A 73 -55.23 -9.93 11.77
N THR A 74 -54.56 -9.31 12.72
CA THR A 74 -53.34 -9.84 13.33
C THR A 74 -53.71 -10.93 14.34
N VAL A 75 -53.25 -12.16 14.10
CA VAL A 75 -53.43 -13.32 14.96
C VAL A 75 -52.09 -13.72 15.57
N ASN A 76 -52.03 -13.83 16.89
CA ASN A 76 -50.85 -14.32 17.58
C ASN A 76 -50.87 -15.85 17.66
N ARG A 77 -49.88 -16.52 17.07
CA ARG A 77 -49.70 -17.97 17.16
C ARG A 77 -48.39 -18.30 17.87
N VAL A 78 -48.44 -19.23 18.80
CA VAL A 78 -47.23 -19.78 19.43
C VAL A 78 -46.61 -20.79 18.46
N LYS A 79 -45.40 -20.49 17.98
CA LYS A 79 -44.59 -21.40 17.17
C LYS A 79 -43.40 -21.88 17.98
N THR A 80 -43.08 -23.15 17.83
CA THR A 80 -41.82 -23.69 18.35
C THR A 80 -40.73 -23.41 17.31
N VAL A 81 -39.72 -22.64 17.71
CA VAL A 81 -38.54 -22.30 16.90
C VAL A 81 -37.32 -22.91 17.57
N MET A 82 -36.36 -23.39 16.79
CA MET A 82 -35.08 -23.86 17.32
C MET A 82 -34.19 -22.64 17.61
N GLU A 83 -33.82 -22.44 18.87
CA GLU A 83 -32.85 -21.43 19.30
C GLU A 83 -31.45 -22.06 19.35
N ASN A 84 -30.47 -21.36 18.77
CA ASN A 84 -29.06 -21.75 18.88
C ASN A 84 -28.52 -21.25 20.23
N VAL A 85 -27.91 -22.16 21.00
CA VAL A 85 -27.16 -21.84 22.21
C VAL A 85 -25.69 -22.07 21.95
N ASP A 86 -24.89 -21.01 22.06
CA ASP A 86 -23.47 -21.04 21.74
C ASP A 86 -22.66 -21.87 22.75
N VAL A 87 -21.69 -22.60 22.24
CA VAL A 87 -20.67 -23.33 22.99
C VAL A 87 -19.35 -22.59 22.80
N SER A 88 -18.74 -22.16 23.90
CA SER A 88 -17.45 -21.46 23.86
C SER A 88 -16.31 -22.40 23.48
N ILE A 89 -15.33 -21.86 22.76
CA ILE A 89 -14.06 -22.53 22.51
C ILE A 89 -13.22 -22.48 23.79
N ASP A 90 -12.72 -23.63 24.24
CA ASP A 90 -11.88 -23.76 25.42
C ASP A 90 -10.41 -23.46 25.12
N SER A 91 -9.94 -23.88 23.94
CA SER A 91 -8.60 -23.59 23.43
C SER A 91 -8.56 -23.59 21.91
N SER A 92 -7.64 -22.82 21.32
CA SER A 92 -7.37 -22.81 19.88
C SER A 92 -5.87 -22.90 19.65
N ASP A 93 -5.44 -23.86 18.84
CA ASP A 93 -4.06 -23.98 18.37
C ASP A 93 -4.06 -23.88 16.84
N VAL A 94 -3.39 -22.85 16.31
CA VAL A 94 -3.49 -22.47 14.89
C VAL A 94 -2.09 -22.35 14.29
N ASP A 95 -1.78 -23.20 13.32
CA ASP A 95 -0.55 -23.15 12.53
C ASP A 95 -0.85 -22.55 11.15
N VAL A 96 -0.03 -21.58 10.75
CA VAL A 96 -0.15 -20.90 9.45
C VAL A 96 1.21 -20.76 8.81
N ASN A 97 1.34 -21.20 7.57
CA ASN A 97 2.53 -20.98 6.77
C ASN A 97 2.19 -20.13 5.54
N LEU A 98 2.79 -18.94 5.44
CA LEU A 98 2.62 -18.02 4.32
C LEU A 98 3.87 -18.04 3.43
N ASP A 99 3.68 -18.55 2.21
CA ASP A 99 4.69 -18.54 1.15
C ASP A 99 4.39 -17.43 0.15
N LEU A 100 5.19 -16.35 0.21
CA LEU A 100 5.07 -15.17 -0.63
C LEU A 100 5.54 -15.44 -2.07
N GLY A 101 4.66 -15.16 -3.01
CA GLY A 101 4.95 -15.07 -4.43
C GLY A 101 4.57 -13.70 -5.00
N TYR A 102 5.09 -13.40 -6.19
CA TYR A 102 4.73 -12.18 -6.90
C TYR A 102 4.17 -12.50 -8.27
N ARG A 103 3.05 -11.86 -8.60
CA ARG A 103 2.46 -11.95 -9.93
C ARG A 103 2.46 -10.58 -10.59
N ARG A 104 2.95 -10.53 -11.82
CA ARG A 104 2.89 -9.33 -12.64
C ARG A 104 1.71 -9.45 -13.60
N LYS A 105 0.82 -8.47 -13.60
CA LYS A 105 -0.25 -8.36 -14.58
C LYS A 105 -0.21 -6.98 -15.22
N GLY A 106 0.00 -6.96 -16.55
CA GLY A 106 0.50 -5.76 -17.20
C GLY A 106 1.83 -5.37 -16.57
N LEU A 107 1.85 -4.22 -15.89
CA LEU A 107 3.05 -3.64 -15.29
C LEU A 107 2.98 -3.54 -13.78
N LEU A 108 1.84 -3.93 -13.22
CA LEU A 108 1.59 -3.92 -11.80
C LEU A 108 1.99 -5.27 -11.21
N TRP A 109 2.73 -5.20 -10.12
CA TRP A 109 3.07 -6.32 -9.28
C TRP A 109 2.05 -6.44 -8.15
N TYR A 110 1.59 -7.66 -7.95
CA TYR A 110 0.68 -8.05 -6.89
C TYR A 110 1.39 -9.03 -5.97
N SER A 111 1.27 -8.79 -4.67
CA SER A 111 1.74 -9.72 -3.64
C SER A 111 0.70 -10.82 -3.52
N THR A 112 1.12 -12.03 -3.84
CA THR A 112 0.29 -13.23 -3.74
C THR A 112 0.93 -14.17 -2.74
N TYR A 113 0.15 -15.08 -2.18
CA TYR A 113 0.73 -16.12 -1.35
C TYR A 113 0.01 -17.43 -1.49
N LYS A 114 0.73 -18.49 -1.13
CA LYS A 114 0.11 -19.74 -0.73
C LYS A 114 0.04 -19.79 0.79
N VAL A 115 -1.07 -20.30 1.30
CA VAL A 115 -1.26 -20.54 2.73
C VAL A 115 -1.44 -22.03 2.96
N ASP A 116 -0.69 -22.57 3.90
CA ASP A 116 -0.97 -23.84 4.55
C ASP A 116 -1.53 -23.52 5.93
N PHE A 117 -2.80 -23.82 6.14
CA PHE A 117 -3.53 -23.52 7.37
C PHE A 117 -3.91 -24.82 8.06
N ALA A 118 -3.63 -24.92 9.36
CA ALA A 118 -4.12 -25.99 10.21
C ALA A 118 -4.56 -25.41 11.56
N ALA A 119 -5.70 -25.86 12.06
CA ALA A 119 -6.20 -25.41 13.36
C ALA A 119 -6.86 -26.57 14.13
N CYS A 120 -6.65 -26.56 15.44
CA CYS A 120 -7.29 -27.44 16.41
C CYS A 120 -8.08 -26.60 17.42
N TYR A 121 -9.37 -26.85 17.54
CA TYR A 121 -10.28 -26.18 18.46
C TYR A 121 -10.83 -27.17 19.47
N LYS A 122 -10.62 -26.90 20.77
CA LYS A 122 -11.20 -27.72 21.83
C LYS A 122 -12.50 -27.10 22.32
N ILE A 123 -13.52 -27.92 22.49
CA ILE A 123 -14.80 -27.52 23.09
C ILE A 123 -15.24 -28.54 24.14
N THR A 124 -16.08 -28.09 25.07
CA THR A 124 -16.68 -28.93 26.11
C THR A 124 -18.19 -28.73 26.16
N ASN A 125 -18.95 -29.83 26.21
CA ASN A 125 -20.37 -29.76 26.54
C ASN A 125 -20.51 -29.47 28.04
N SER A 126 -20.74 -28.22 28.41
CA SER A 126 -20.93 -27.80 29.80
C SER A 126 -22.33 -28.06 30.36
N THR A 127 -23.22 -28.71 29.61
CA THR A 127 -24.58 -29.04 30.06
C THR A 127 -24.61 -30.40 30.77
N ASP A 128 -25.66 -30.63 31.54
CA ASP A 128 -25.88 -31.89 32.28
C ASP A 128 -26.49 -33.01 31.42
N ALA A 129 -26.68 -32.77 30.13
CA ALA A 129 -27.26 -33.74 29.19
C ALA A 129 -26.39 -33.89 27.93
N PRO A 130 -26.45 -35.04 27.24
CA PRO A 130 -25.88 -35.16 25.90
C PRO A 130 -26.49 -34.12 24.95
N GLN A 131 -25.64 -33.42 24.20
CA GLN A 131 -26.06 -32.44 23.21
C GLN A 131 -25.53 -32.81 21.83
N LYS A 132 -26.33 -32.55 20.79
CA LYS A 132 -25.85 -32.56 19.41
C LYS A 132 -25.24 -31.19 19.10
N ILE A 133 -23.92 -31.09 19.24
CA ILE A 133 -23.19 -29.84 18.99
C ILE A 133 -22.86 -29.75 17.50
N THR A 134 -23.15 -28.61 16.92
CA THR A 134 -22.86 -28.27 15.53
C THR A 134 -21.70 -27.29 15.49
N CYS A 135 -20.68 -27.62 14.70
CA CYS A 135 -19.61 -26.72 14.29
C CYS A 135 -20.04 -26.01 13.01
N SER A 136 -19.86 -24.70 12.94
CA SER A 136 -20.01 -23.90 11.73
C SER A 136 -18.68 -23.23 11.44
N PHE A 137 -17.92 -23.81 10.50
CA PHE A 137 -16.60 -23.32 10.10
C PHE A 137 -16.72 -22.45 8.83
N PRO A 138 -16.40 -21.15 8.90
CA PRO A 138 -16.39 -20.27 7.73
C PRO A 138 -15.10 -20.43 6.90
N LEU A 139 -15.28 -20.60 5.60
CA LEU A 139 -14.20 -20.51 4.62
C LEU A 139 -13.72 -19.05 4.49
N PRO A 140 -12.41 -18.79 4.40
CA PRO A 140 -11.86 -17.44 4.42
C PRO A 140 -12.22 -16.58 3.19
N ALA A 141 -12.60 -17.21 2.09
CA ALA A 141 -13.11 -16.58 0.87
C ALA A 141 -14.02 -17.56 0.11
N SER A 142 -15.17 -17.07 -0.39
CA SER A 142 -16.12 -17.89 -1.16
C SER A 142 -15.60 -18.26 -2.55
N ASP A 143 -14.86 -17.35 -3.18
CA ASP A 143 -14.29 -17.50 -4.51
C ASP A 143 -12.79 -17.84 -4.41
N ALA A 144 -12.46 -18.90 -3.67
CA ALA A 144 -11.11 -19.38 -3.49
C ALA A 144 -11.00 -20.89 -3.75
N VAL A 145 -9.79 -21.32 -4.12
CA VAL A 145 -9.47 -22.74 -4.29
C VAL A 145 -8.93 -23.26 -2.96
N TYR A 146 -9.52 -24.34 -2.47
CA TYR A 146 -9.05 -25.07 -1.30
C TYR A 146 -8.59 -26.45 -1.75
N ASP A 147 -7.33 -26.77 -1.49
CA ASP A 147 -6.69 -28.04 -1.78
C ASP A 147 -6.29 -28.72 -0.46
N ASP A 148 -6.13 -30.06 -0.48
CA ASP A 148 -5.85 -30.88 0.71
C ASP A 148 -6.78 -30.55 1.91
N PHE A 149 -8.03 -30.15 1.64
CA PHE A 149 -8.95 -29.75 2.71
C PHE A 149 -9.33 -30.96 3.57
N THR A 150 -9.15 -30.84 4.88
CA THR A 150 -9.50 -31.86 5.87
C THR A 150 -10.31 -31.25 6.99
N PHE A 151 -11.34 -31.98 7.43
CA PHE A 151 -12.18 -31.62 8.55
C PHE A 151 -12.43 -32.85 9.41
N MET A 152 -12.14 -32.74 10.70
CA MET A 152 -12.42 -33.79 11.69
C MET A 152 -13.20 -33.19 12.85
N PHE A 153 -14.27 -33.87 13.27
CA PHE A 153 -15.00 -33.54 14.49
C PHE A 153 -14.90 -34.71 15.46
N GLY A 154 -14.08 -34.55 16.50
CA GLY A 154 -13.65 -35.66 17.34
C GLY A 154 -12.79 -36.65 16.56
N ASP A 155 -13.11 -37.94 16.68
CA ASP A 155 -12.42 -39.01 15.96
C ASP A 155 -12.99 -39.24 14.53
N GLN A 156 -14.06 -38.52 14.16
CA GLN A 156 -14.71 -38.68 12.87
C GLN A 156 -14.10 -37.73 11.84
N LYS A 157 -13.49 -38.30 10.79
CA LYS A 157 -13.11 -37.57 9.59
C LYS A 157 -14.34 -37.41 8.69
N VAL A 158 -14.58 -36.20 8.20
CA VAL A 158 -15.67 -35.91 7.26
C VAL A 158 -15.16 -36.11 5.84
N ASP A 159 -15.50 -37.24 5.24
CA ASP A 159 -15.00 -37.60 3.90
C ASP A 159 -15.68 -36.83 2.76
N THR A 160 -16.93 -36.41 2.94
CA THR A 160 -17.69 -35.64 1.94
C THR A 160 -18.13 -34.31 2.53
N ILE A 161 -17.40 -33.26 2.21
CA ILE A 161 -17.72 -31.90 2.66
C ILE A 161 -18.79 -31.32 1.75
N LYS A 162 -19.88 -30.84 2.35
CA LYS A 162 -20.96 -30.14 1.65
C LYS A 162 -21.06 -28.71 2.17
N PRO A 163 -20.47 -27.73 1.49
CA PRO A 163 -20.57 -26.33 1.89
C PRO A 163 -22.04 -25.86 1.89
N ASP A 164 -22.43 -25.16 2.95
CA ASP A 164 -23.66 -24.38 3.04
C ASP A 164 -23.30 -22.90 2.82
N GLY A 165 -23.26 -22.51 1.55
CA GLY A 165 -22.66 -21.23 1.14
C GLY A 165 -21.16 -21.23 1.41
N SER A 166 -20.68 -20.29 2.23
CA SER A 166 -19.29 -20.19 2.67
C SER A 166 -19.01 -20.90 4.00
N LEU A 167 -19.98 -21.66 4.53
CA LEU A 167 -19.87 -22.36 5.81
C LEU A 167 -19.76 -23.87 5.60
N ILE A 168 -18.96 -24.54 6.42
CA ILE A 168 -18.96 -25.99 6.58
C ILE A 168 -19.63 -26.29 7.91
N LYS A 169 -20.73 -27.05 7.85
CA LYS A 169 -21.54 -27.36 9.04
C LYS A 169 -21.54 -28.85 9.28
N GLU A 170 -21.01 -29.24 10.44
CA GLU A 170 -20.91 -30.62 10.85
C GLU A 170 -21.31 -30.76 12.32
N SER A 171 -21.93 -31.87 12.70
CA SER A 171 -22.42 -32.07 14.07
C SER A 171 -21.93 -33.37 14.67
N VAL A 172 -21.71 -33.38 15.98
CA VAL A 172 -21.40 -34.58 16.76
C VAL A 172 -22.27 -34.64 18.01
N GLU A 173 -22.64 -35.84 18.43
CA GLU A 173 -23.22 -36.03 19.77
C GLU A 173 -22.10 -36.02 20.81
N LEU A 174 -22.22 -35.13 21.79
CA LEU A 174 -21.26 -34.99 22.87
C LEU A 174 -21.95 -35.16 24.22
N GLY A 175 -21.50 -36.15 24.99
CA GLY A 175 -22.04 -36.41 26.33
C GLY A 175 -21.83 -35.24 27.30
N ALA A 176 -22.62 -35.21 28.37
CA ALA A 176 -22.51 -34.20 29.43
C ALA A 176 -21.08 -34.13 30.02
N GLY A 177 -20.53 -32.92 30.15
CA GLY A 177 -19.18 -32.68 30.66
C GLY A 177 -18.03 -33.23 29.81
N LYS A 178 -18.30 -33.82 28.64
CA LYS A 178 -17.26 -34.34 27.74
C LYS A 178 -16.71 -33.25 26.85
N SER A 179 -15.41 -33.34 26.56
CA SER A 179 -14.71 -32.48 25.60
C SER A 179 -14.45 -33.22 24.30
N THR A 180 -14.34 -32.48 23.21
CA THR A 180 -13.91 -32.99 21.91
C THR A 180 -13.06 -31.93 21.19
N VAL A 181 -12.42 -32.32 20.10
CA VAL A 181 -11.56 -31.44 19.29
C VAL A 181 -12.08 -31.41 17.87
N VAL A 182 -12.13 -30.21 17.29
CA VAL A 182 -12.33 -30.03 15.84
C VAL A 182 -11.01 -29.67 15.20
N LYS A 183 -10.62 -30.42 14.17
CA LYS A 183 -9.42 -30.17 13.39
C LYS A 183 -9.80 -29.76 11.98
N VAL A 184 -9.25 -28.66 11.51
CA VAL A 184 -9.44 -28.18 10.14
C VAL A 184 -8.08 -27.88 9.56
N ALA A 185 -7.79 -28.37 8.36
CA ALA A 185 -6.61 -27.97 7.62
C ALA A 185 -6.92 -27.83 6.13
N TYR A 186 -6.26 -26.88 5.48
CA TYR A 186 -6.38 -26.67 4.05
C TYR A 186 -5.15 -25.95 3.50
N LYS A 187 -4.92 -26.12 2.20
CA LYS A 187 -4.04 -25.27 1.41
C LYS A 187 -4.86 -24.38 0.52
N SER A 188 -4.46 -23.12 0.42
CA SER A 188 -5.13 -22.16 -0.44
C SER A 188 -4.15 -21.09 -0.92
N GLN A 189 -4.66 -20.13 -1.67
CA GLN A 189 -3.88 -19.01 -2.21
C GLN A 189 -4.69 -17.73 -2.11
N GLY A 190 -4.01 -16.64 -1.75
CA GLY A 190 -4.62 -15.33 -1.56
C GLY A 190 -3.71 -14.20 -2.03
N GLN A 191 -4.13 -12.98 -1.76
CA GLN A 191 -3.38 -11.78 -2.13
C GLN A 191 -3.32 -10.74 -1.01
N ASP A 192 -2.24 -9.94 -1.02
CA ASP A 192 -1.95 -8.73 -0.23
C ASP A 192 -1.95 -8.87 1.29
N GLN A 193 -2.95 -9.52 1.88
CA GLN A 193 -3.17 -9.61 3.30
C GLN A 193 -3.72 -10.99 3.68
N TRP A 194 -3.37 -11.44 4.88
CA TRP A 194 -3.99 -12.59 5.54
C TRP A 194 -4.46 -12.17 6.93
N LEU A 195 -5.69 -12.53 7.30
CA LEU A 195 -6.33 -12.14 8.56
C LEU A 195 -6.96 -13.35 9.24
N TYR A 196 -6.84 -13.39 10.57
CA TYR A 196 -7.55 -14.28 11.47
C TYR A 196 -8.42 -13.50 12.44
N GLN A 197 -9.72 -13.76 12.42
CA GLN A 197 -10.70 -13.15 13.30
C GLN A 197 -11.25 -14.15 14.31
N PHE A 198 -11.34 -13.70 15.55
CA PHE A 198 -11.87 -14.51 16.65
C PHE A 198 -13.40 -14.63 16.63
N GLY A 199 -14.10 -13.72 15.95
CA GLY A 199 -15.55 -13.67 15.88
C GLY A 199 -16.04 -12.35 15.28
N ASN A 200 -17.35 -12.10 15.36
CA ASN A 200 -17.96 -10.84 14.93
C ASN A 200 -17.94 -9.83 16.09
N GLY A 201 -17.02 -8.87 16.03
CA GLY A 201 -16.89 -7.83 17.07
C GLY A 201 -16.00 -8.27 18.24
N VAL A 202 -16.33 -7.84 19.46
CA VAL A 202 -15.55 -8.20 20.65
C VAL A 202 -15.81 -9.64 21.03
N SER A 203 -14.75 -10.45 21.08
CA SER A 203 -14.81 -11.88 21.40
C SER A 203 -13.88 -12.21 22.57
N GLN A 204 -14.33 -13.13 23.44
CA GLN A 204 -13.48 -13.72 24.46
C GLN A 204 -12.84 -14.99 23.89
N VAL A 205 -11.52 -15.11 24.03
CA VAL A 205 -10.72 -16.21 23.50
C VAL A 205 -9.91 -16.79 24.66
N LYS A 206 -10.06 -18.09 24.90
CA LYS A 206 -9.34 -18.81 25.96
C LYS A 206 -8.26 -19.68 25.33
N ASP A 207 -7.13 -19.79 26.01
CA ASP A 207 -5.99 -20.65 25.66
C ASP A 207 -5.71 -20.67 24.14
N PHE A 208 -5.35 -19.49 23.63
CA PHE A 208 -5.10 -19.23 22.22
C PHE A 208 -3.62 -19.30 21.93
N ASN A 209 -3.25 -20.11 20.94
CA ASN A 209 -1.95 -20.15 20.31
C ASN A 209 -2.11 -20.01 18.80
N LEU A 210 -1.36 -19.09 18.19
CA LEU A 210 -1.21 -19.02 16.75
C LEU A 210 0.26 -18.85 16.39
N ASP A 211 0.77 -19.78 15.60
CA ASP A 211 2.11 -19.78 15.04
C ASP A 211 2.05 -19.51 13.54
N LEU A 212 2.54 -18.33 13.13
CA LEU A 212 2.60 -17.90 11.74
C LEU A 212 4.05 -17.88 11.26
N LYS A 213 4.35 -18.72 10.27
CA LYS A 213 5.65 -18.80 9.62
C LYS A 213 5.60 -18.08 8.28
N THR A 214 6.62 -17.29 7.98
CA THR A 214 6.78 -16.59 6.70
C THR A 214 8.07 -16.99 6.02
N ASN A 215 8.10 -16.92 4.69
CA ASN A 215 9.34 -17.04 3.91
C ASN A 215 10.00 -15.68 3.56
N PHE A 216 9.60 -14.60 4.23
CA PHE A 216 10.00 -13.23 3.90
C PHE A 216 10.34 -12.40 5.14
N ILE A 217 11.26 -11.44 4.98
CA ILE A 217 11.85 -10.67 6.10
C ILE A 217 11.06 -9.39 6.40
N GLY A 218 10.57 -8.68 5.38
CA GLY A 218 9.75 -7.49 5.57
C GLY A 218 8.39 -7.90 6.11
N ILE A 219 8.14 -7.74 7.40
CA ILE A 219 6.83 -8.06 7.99
C ILE A 219 6.16 -6.76 8.41
N ASP A 220 4.87 -6.67 8.12
CA ASP A 220 4.02 -5.58 8.59
C ASP A 220 2.66 -6.13 9.03
N PHE A 221 1.95 -5.39 9.85
CA PHE A 221 0.70 -5.83 10.48
C PHE A 221 -0.43 -4.88 10.08
N PRO A 222 -1.56 -5.40 9.56
CA PRO A 222 -2.68 -4.57 9.13
C PRO A 222 -3.27 -3.77 10.30
N GLU A 223 -3.85 -2.62 9.99
CA GLU A 223 -4.62 -1.84 10.96
C GLU A 223 -5.74 -2.70 11.57
N GLY A 224 -5.95 -2.56 12.88
CA GLY A 224 -6.92 -3.38 13.60
C GLY A 224 -6.46 -4.83 13.85
N SER A 225 -5.15 -5.09 13.76
CA SER A 225 -4.56 -6.35 14.21
C SER A 225 -3.67 -6.17 15.45
N ILE A 226 -3.57 -7.22 16.26
CA ILE A 226 -2.64 -7.29 17.38
C ILE A 226 -1.26 -7.77 16.91
N SER A 227 -0.20 -7.17 17.44
CA SER A 227 1.18 -7.63 17.21
C SER A 227 1.44 -8.96 17.93
N PRO A 228 2.37 -9.79 17.41
CA PRO A 228 2.71 -11.07 18.01
C PRO A 228 3.37 -10.88 19.38
N THR A 229 3.11 -11.82 20.28
CA THR A 229 3.72 -11.88 21.61
C THR A 229 5.20 -12.24 21.55
N ALA A 230 5.61 -13.02 20.54
CA ALA A 230 7.01 -13.33 20.28
C ALA A 230 7.33 -13.36 18.78
N LYS A 231 8.55 -12.95 18.43
CA LYS A 231 9.09 -12.99 17.06
C LYS A 231 10.44 -13.68 17.06
N THR A 232 10.58 -14.76 16.30
CA THR A 232 11.86 -15.46 16.12
C THR A 232 12.25 -15.42 14.66
N LYS A 233 13.46 -14.94 14.36
CA LYS A 233 13.97 -14.87 13.00
C LYS A 233 14.40 -16.27 12.52
N LEU A 234 13.96 -16.65 11.32
CA LEU A 234 14.37 -17.87 10.64
C LEU A 234 15.44 -17.55 9.58
N GLU A 235 16.04 -18.57 8.95
CA GLU A 235 17.01 -18.37 7.86
C GLU A 235 16.42 -17.53 6.71
N GLN A 236 15.17 -17.79 6.37
CA GLN A 236 14.43 -17.10 5.32
C GLN A 236 13.04 -16.69 5.84
N GLY A 237 12.97 -15.75 6.77
CA GLY A 237 11.71 -15.15 7.23
C GLY A 237 11.55 -15.16 8.75
N TRP A 238 10.32 -15.35 9.23
CA TRP A 238 9.98 -15.25 10.64
C TRP A 238 9.09 -16.39 11.11
N ASN A 239 9.23 -16.76 12.38
CA ASN A 239 8.19 -17.42 13.15
C ASN A 239 7.58 -16.40 14.12
N LEU A 240 6.29 -16.12 13.99
CA LEU A 240 5.54 -15.13 14.74
C LEU A 240 4.49 -15.86 15.57
N ASN A 241 4.57 -15.70 16.88
CA ASN A 241 3.67 -16.38 17.80
C ASN A 241 2.75 -15.38 18.51
N TRP A 242 1.47 -15.73 18.60
CA TRP A 242 0.47 -15.06 19.43
C TRP A 242 -0.04 -16.06 20.46
N HIS A 243 0.31 -15.84 21.72
CA HIS A 243 -0.08 -16.70 22.82
C HIS A 243 -0.84 -15.93 23.90
N TYR A 244 -2.08 -16.32 24.18
CA TYR A 244 -2.94 -15.68 25.17
C TYR A 244 -3.76 -16.68 25.97
N ASN A 245 -3.70 -16.59 27.31
CA ASN A 245 -4.48 -17.45 28.20
C ASN A 245 -5.99 -17.09 28.21
N ASN A 246 -6.31 -15.80 28.21
CA ASN A 246 -7.67 -15.28 28.22
C ASN A 246 -7.67 -13.86 27.64
N LEU A 247 -8.04 -13.72 26.37
CA LEU A 247 -8.04 -12.48 25.61
C LEU A 247 -9.47 -12.00 25.39
N LEU A 248 -9.75 -10.72 25.64
CA LEU A 248 -10.99 -10.07 25.24
C LEU A 248 -10.63 -8.96 24.24
N THR A 249 -10.97 -9.14 22.97
CA THR A 249 -10.54 -8.23 21.91
C THR A 249 -11.56 -8.10 20.79
N GLY A 250 -11.61 -6.92 20.17
CA GLY A 250 -12.25 -6.70 18.86
C GLY A 250 -11.26 -6.65 17.70
N TYR A 251 -9.96 -6.82 17.99
CA TYR A 251 -8.89 -6.84 16.98
C TYR A 251 -8.61 -8.25 16.47
N SER A 252 -8.05 -8.32 15.26
CA SER A 252 -7.68 -9.55 14.57
C SER A 252 -6.19 -9.90 14.75
N VAL A 253 -5.76 -11.06 14.29
CA VAL A 253 -4.35 -11.34 13.98
C VAL A 253 -4.19 -11.21 12.47
N GLY A 254 -3.06 -10.68 11.98
CA GLY A 254 -2.89 -10.48 10.55
C GLY A 254 -1.46 -10.30 10.09
N MET A 255 -1.27 -10.42 8.78
CA MET A 255 -0.01 -10.19 8.10
C MET A 255 -0.25 -9.44 6.78
N ASP A 256 0.43 -8.30 6.63
CA ASP A 256 0.51 -7.57 5.37
C ASP A 256 1.73 -8.07 4.59
N LEU A 257 1.50 -8.50 3.35
CA LEU A 257 2.55 -9.10 2.55
C LEU A 257 3.39 -8.03 1.85
N PRO A 258 4.74 -8.18 1.82
CA PRO A 258 5.64 -7.24 1.16
C PRO A 258 5.24 -6.97 -0.27
N LYS A 259 5.10 -5.70 -0.63
CA LYS A 259 4.79 -5.26 -1.99
C LYS A 259 6.06 -4.99 -2.79
N LYS A 260 5.98 -5.18 -4.10
CA LYS A 260 6.99 -4.70 -5.04
C LYS A 260 6.64 -3.30 -5.52
N LEU A 261 7.66 -2.54 -5.88
CA LEU A 261 7.48 -1.21 -6.45
C LEU A 261 6.59 -1.28 -7.71
N ASN A 262 5.49 -0.54 -7.68
CA ASN A 262 4.56 -0.44 -8.79
C ASN A 262 4.88 0.82 -9.62
N PRO A 263 5.14 0.67 -10.94
CA PRO A 263 5.47 1.79 -11.81
C PRO A 263 4.46 2.95 -11.79
N GLY A 264 3.17 2.66 -11.79
CA GLY A 264 2.11 3.67 -11.92
C GLY A 264 2.08 4.69 -10.77
N PRO A 265 1.85 4.24 -9.51
CA PRO A 265 1.85 5.13 -8.36
C PRO A 265 3.19 5.86 -8.21
N TRP A 266 4.30 5.15 -8.41
CA TRP A 266 5.64 5.70 -8.32
C TRP A 266 5.91 6.83 -9.33
N VAL A 267 5.56 6.65 -10.62
CA VAL A 267 5.71 7.73 -11.61
C VAL A 267 4.77 8.91 -11.28
N SER A 268 3.56 8.63 -10.80
CA SER A 268 2.62 9.68 -10.40
C SER A 268 3.20 10.56 -9.29
N GLU A 269 3.77 9.96 -8.25
CA GLU A 269 4.41 10.68 -7.15
C GLU A 269 5.60 11.52 -7.63
N ILE A 270 6.53 10.94 -8.39
CA ILE A 270 7.68 11.69 -8.94
C ILE A 270 7.21 12.90 -9.76
N THR A 271 6.20 12.69 -10.60
CA THR A 271 5.66 13.73 -11.49
C THR A 271 4.98 14.86 -10.72
N LEU A 272 4.24 14.55 -9.64
CA LEU A 272 3.58 15.55 -8.81
C LEU A 272 4.55 16.37 -7.96
N PHE A 273 5.71 15.80 -7.59
CA PHE A 273 6.77 16.52 -6.86
C PHE A 273 7.75 17.27 -7.76
N ALA A 274 7.75 17.02 -9.07
CA ALA A 274 8.63 17.67 -10.04
C ALA A 274 8.61 19.22 -10.00
N PRO A 275 7.48 19.92 -9.75
CA PRO A 275 7.49 21.38 -9.62
C PRO A 275 8.41 21.90 -8.52
N ILE A 276 8.56 21.19 -7.40
CA ILE A 276 9.47 21.58 -6.30
C ILE A 276 10.92 21.52 -6.78
N SER A 277 11.27 20.43 -7.47
CA SER A 277 12.58 20.24 -8.07
C SER A 277 12.88 21.32 -9.13
N LEU A 278 11.92 21.60 -10.03
CA LEU A 278 12.04 22.64 -11.03
C LEU A 278 12.26 24.02 -10.39
N PHE A 279 11.55 24.32 -9.30
CA PHE A 279 11.72 25.56 -8.56
C PHE A 279 13.16 25.71 -8.06
N LEU A 280 13.73 24.68 -7.41
CA LEU A 280 15.10 24.71 -6.91
C LEU A 280 16.11 24.88 -8.05
N PHE A 281 15.89 24.18 -9.17
CA PHE A 281 16.71 24.30 -10.37
C PHE A 281 16.67 25.72 -10.95
N PHE A 282 15.47 26.28 -11.17
CA PHE A 282 15.30 27.66 -11.66
C PHE A 282 15.90 28.68 -10.71
N PHE A 283 15.70 28.49 -9.41
CA PHE A 283 16.25 29.36 -8.38
C PHE A 283 17.78 29.42 -8.47
N ILE A 284 18.46 28.27 -8.54
CA ILE A 284 19.93 28.22 -8.64
C ILE A 284 20.44 28.83 -9.94
N VAL A 285 19.86 28.44 -11.07
CA VAL A 285 20.28 29.00 -12.38
C VAL A 285 20.06 30.51 -12.40
N PHE A 286 18.95 31.00 -11.84
CA PHE A 286 18.66 32.43 -11.72
C PHE A 286 19.65 33.15 -10.81
N MET A 287 19.92 32.60 -9.63
CA MET A 287 20.83 33.18 -8.65
C MET A 287 22.26 33.26 -9.18
N ILE A 288 22.81 32.16 -9.69
CA ILE A 288 24.18 32.15 -10.22
C ILE A 288 24.29 33.04 -11.46
N SER A 289 23.29 33.01 -12.36
CA SER A 289 23.32 33.90 -13.54
C SER A 289 23.24 35.38 -13.16
N THR A 290 22.52 35.73 -12.09
CA THR A 290 22.44 37.10 -11.58
C THR A 290 23.75 37.55 -10.96
N VAL A 291 24.34 36.75 -10.06
CA VAL A 291 25.62 37.07 -9.39
C VAL A 291 26.77 37.16 -10.41
N ARG A 292 26.75 36.31 -11.44
CA ARG A 292 27.80 36.27 -12.47
C ARG A 292 27.52 37.16 -13.69
N GLY A 293 26.44 37.95 -13.68
CA GLY A 293 26.11 38.89 -14.76
C GLY A 293 25.70 38.24 -16.09
N ILE A 294 25.32 36.96 -16.09
CA ILE A 294 24.90 36.22 -17.28
C ILE A 294 23.43 36.54 -17.59
N LYS A 295 23.18 37.18 -18.74
CA LYS A 295 21.83 37.57 -19.18
C LYS A 295 21.14 36.41 -19.89
N ILE A 296 20.34 35.65 -19.14
CA ILE A 296 19.48 34.57 -19.68
C ILE A 296 18.07 35.12 -19.95
N HIS A 297 17.64 35.14 -21.20
CA HIS A 297 16.29 35.56 -21.55
C HIS A 297 15.22 34.64 -20.89
N PRO A 298 14.07 35.15 -20.41
CA PRO A 298 13.02 34.32 -19.79
C PRO A 298 12.57 33.13 -20.64
N MET A 299 12.53 33.29 -21.97
CA MET A 299 12.20 32.19 -22.90
C MET A 299 13.09 30.95 -22.70
N ASN A 300 14.35 31.13 -22.32
CA ASN A 300 15.27 30.00 -22.11
C ASN A 300 14.88 29.20 -20.85
N TYR A 301 14.26 29.84 -19.84
CA TYR A 301 13.68 29.13 -18.69
C TYR A 301 12.50 28.25 -19.12
N PHE A 302 11.69 28.71 -20.08
CA PHE A 302 10.62 27.89 -20.64
C PHE A 302 11.17 26.63 -21.32
N PHE A 303 12.20 26.76 -22.15
CA PHE A 303 12.84 25.59 -22.78
C PHE A 303 13.55 24.67 -21.79
N MET A 304 14.19 25.22 -20.75
CA MET A 304 14.71 24.42 -19.64
C MET A 304 13.61 23.64 -18.94
N GLY A 305 12.47 24.29 -18.64
CA GLY A 305 11.29 23.64 -18.06
C GLY A 305 10.72 22.55 -18.96
N ALA A 306 10.65 22.78 -20.27
CA ALA A 306 10.21 21.78 -21.25
C ALA A 306 11.16 20.57 -21.32
N GLY A 307 12.47 20.79 -21.24
CA GLY A 307 13.46 19.72 -21.15
C GLY A 307 13.37 18.94 -19.82
N PHE A 308 13.04 19.61 -18.73
CA PHE A 308 12.75 18.98 -17.45
C PHE A 308 11.45 18.15 -17.50
N PHE A 309 10.44 18.67 -18.20
CA PHE A 309 9.15 18.01 -18.42
C PHE A 309 9.29 16.76 -19.28
N SER A 310 10.17 16.77 -20.28
CA SER A 310 10.39 15.62 -21.17
C SER A 310 10.88 14.37 -20.42
N PHE A 311 11.62 14.52 -19.31
CA PHE A 311 11.97 13.41 -18.42
C PHE A 311 10.73 12.69 -17.90
N HIS A 312 9.81 13.44 -17.30
CA HIS A 312 8.61 12.90 -16.67
C HIS A 312 7.63 12.37 -17.71
N LEU A 313 7.51 13.07 -18.84
CA LEU A 313 6.68 12.63 -19.96
C LEU A 313 7.19 11.30 -20.53
N LEU A 314 8.49 11.19 -20.83
CA LEU A 314 9.06 9.95 -21.35
C LEU A 314 8.97 8.82 -20.33
N LEU A 315 9.23 9.10 -19.05
CA LEU A 315 9.13 8.12 -17.97
C LEU A 315 7.72 7.53 -17.88
N ALA A 316 6.69 8.38 -17.98
CA ALA A 316 5.28 7.98 -17.92
C ALA A 316 4.80 7.02 -19.00
N TYR A 317 5.53 6.91 -20.12
CA TYR A 317 5.24 5.95 -21.18
C TYR A 317 6.27 4.83 -21.27
N LEU A 318 7.53 5.09 -20.92
CA LEU A 318 8.61 4.11 -21.06
C LEU A 318 8.63 3.09 -19.92
N VAL A 319 8.23 3.50 -18.70
CA VAL A 319 8.17 2.59 -17.53
C VAL A 319 7.21 1.41 -17.76
N ASP A 320 6.29 1.60 -18.71
CA ASP A 320 5.29 0.60 -19.11
C ASP A 320 5.84 -0.44 -20.11
N HIS A 321 7.09 -0.29 -20.55
CA HIS A 321 7.68 -1.14 -21.58
C HIS A 321 9.02 -1.78 -21.18
N VAL A 322 9.74 -1.18 -20.22
CA VAL A 322 11.05 -1.66 -19.76
C VAL A 322 11.15 -1.61 -18.23
N ALA A 323 12.21 -2.21 -17.67
CA ALA A 323 12.47 -2.14 -16.22
C ALA A 323 12.56 -0.68 -15.73
N ILE A 324 12.08 -0.41 -14.51
CA ILE A 324 11.95 0.94 -13.95
C ILE A 324 13.30 1.67 -13.95
N GLU A 325 14.36 0.96 -13.57
CA GLU A 325 15.73 1.46 -13.49
C GLU A 325 16.26 1.86 -14.87
N LEU A 326 15.95 1.05 -15.90
CA LEU A 326 16.34 1.33 -17.28
C LEU A 326 15.55 2.49 -17.88
N ALA A 327 14.23 2.53 -17.66
CA ALA A 327 13.38 3.64 -18.07
C ALA A 327 13.89 4.96 -17.47
N PHE A 328 14.18 4.97 -16.16
CA PHE A 328 14.72 6.11 -15.45
C PHE A 328 16.04 6.59 -16.07
N ALA A 329 17.00 5.68 -16.28
CA ALA A 329 18.30 6.02 -16.85
C ALA A 329 18.18 6.64 -18.26
N ILE A 330 17.35 6.06 -19.13
CA ILE A 330 17.12 6.58 -20.49
C ILE A 330 16.52 7.99 -20.41
N CYS A 331 15.50 8.19 -19.56
CA CYS A 331 14.85 9.49 -19.39
C CYS A 331 15.83 10.54 -18.87
N SER A 332 16.67 10.19 -17.89
CA SER A 332 17.70 11.08 -17.34
C SER A 332 18.68 11.52 -18.41
N VAL A 333 19.22 10.58 -19.19
CA VAL A 333 20.18 10.87 -20.27
C VAL A 333 19.56 11.78 -21.32
N VAL A 334 18.33 11.48 -21.77
CA VAL A 334 17.63 12.28 -22.80
C VAL A 334 17.38 13.71 -22.32
N SER A 335 16.87 13.89 -21.10
CA SER A 335 16.57 15.22 -20.56
C SER A 335 17.84 16.04 -20.30
N VAL A 336 18.88 15.43 -19.72
CA VAL A 336 20.17 16.08 -19.47
C VAL A 336 20.82 16.48 -20.78
N PHE A 337 20.83 15.60 -21.78
CA PHE A 337 21.34 15.90 -23.10
C PHE A 337 20.59 17.08 -23.75
N LEU A 338 19.26 17.10 -23.69
CA LEU A 338 18.44 18.14 -24.30
C LEU A 338 18.70 19.52 -23.69
N VAL A 339 18.76 19.61 -22.35
CA VAL A 339 18.97 20.88 -21.66
C VAL A 339 20.42 21.37 -21.81
N ILE A 340 21.42 20.51 -21.66
CA ILE A 340 22.84 20.92 -21.80
C ILE A 340 23.14 21.34 -23.25
N SER A 341 22.69 20.56 -24.23
CA SER A 341 22.91 20.87 -25.66
C SER A 341 22.29 22.21 -26.05
N TYR A 342 21.07 22.49 -25.56
CA TYR A 342 20.41 23.77 -25.76
C TYR A 342 21.13 24.92 -25.04
N MET A 343 21.45 24.76 -23.76
CA MET A 343 22.05 25.84 -22.97
C MET A 343 23.43 26.23 -23.47
N ARG A 344 24.20 25.30 -24.05
CA ARG A 344 25.46 25.60 -24.74
C ARG A 344 25.31 26.69 -25.82
N LEU A 345 24.15 26.78 -26.49
CA LEU A 345 23.90 27.78 -27.54
C LEU A 345 23.56 29.17 -26.98
N VAL A 346 23.13 29.23 -25.73
CA VAL A 346 22.51 30.42 -25.12
C VAL A 346 23.45 31.12 -24.13
N VAL A 347 24.29 30.35 -23.45
CA VAL A 347 25.19 30.83 -22.40
C VAL A 347 26.65 30.43 -22.70
N PRO A 348 27.65 30.99 -22.00
CA PRO A 348 29.02 30.51 -22.10
C PRO A 348 29.09 28.99 -21.81
N GLY A 349 29.84 28.25 -22.62
CA GLY A 349 29.88 26.78 -22.55
C GLY A 349 30.21 26.25 -21.16
N TRP A 350 31.13 26.89 -20.43
CA TRP A 350 31.47 26.50 -19.07
C TRP A 350 30.27 26.60 -18.09
N PHE A 351 29.39 27.60 -18.26
CA PHE A 351 28.18 27.72 -17.44
C PHE A 351 27.17 26.63 -17.79
N ALA A 352 27.05 26.27 -19.06
CA ALA A 352 26.18 25.17 -19.51
C ALA A 352 26.66 23.81 -19.00
N TYR A 353 27.95 23.49 -19.18
CA TYR A 353 28.50 22.17 -18.88
C TYR A 353 28.78 21.91 -17.40
N PHE A 354 29.01 22.95 -16.60
CA PHE A 354 29.27 22.79 -15.17
C PHE A 354 28.05 23.16 -14.33
N GLU A 355 27.57 24.40 -14.42
CA GLU A 355 26.53 24.88 -13.50
C GLU A 355 25.14 24.31 -13.84
N VAL A 356 24.70 24.46 -15.10
CA VAL A 356 23.39 23.95 -15.52
C VAL A 356 23.36 22.42 -15.47
N ALA A 357 24.41 21.76 -15.96
CA ALA A 357 24.50 20.30 -15.93
C ALA A 357 24.49 19.75 -14.49
N ALA A 358 25.30 20.32 -13.58
CA ALA A 358 25.32 19.88 -12.20
C ALA A 358 23.98 20.13 -11.51
N ALA A 359 23.39 21.32 -11.71
CA ALA A 359 22.07 21.63 -11.18
C ALA A 359 21.00 20.66 -11.70
N GLN A 360 21.04 20.28 -12.99
CA GLN A 360 20.08 19.33 -13.53
C GLN A 360 20.33 17.91 -12.99
N ILE A 361 21.58 17.46 -12.86
CA ILE A 361 21.88 16.15 -12.25
C ILE A 361 21.35 16.11 -10.80
N VAL A 362 21.56 17.17 -10.02
CA VAL A 362 21.11 17.22 -8.62
C VAL A 362 19.59 17.32 -8.53
N TYR A 363 18.99 18.30 -9.21
CA TYR A 363 17.57 18.59 -9.02
C TYR A 363 16.65 17.75 -9.90
N LEU A 364 17.08 17.25 -11.06
CA LEU A 364 16.28 16.29 -11.83
C LEU A 364 16.60 14.86 -11.41
N VAL A 365 17.85 14.44 -11.61
CA VAL A 365 18.20 13.01 -11.51
C VAL A 365 18.26 12.55 -10.05
N LEU A 366 19.07 13.18 -9.21
CA LEU A 366 19.19 12.76 -7.80
C LEU A 366 17.89 12.97 -7.04
N PHE A 367 17.20 14.09 -7.28
CA PHE A 367 15.87 14.32 -6.71
C PHE A 367 14.86 13.25 -7.12
N SER A 368 14.70 12.95 -8.42
CA SER A 368 13.76 11.90 -8.85
C SER A 368 14.21 10.52 -8.36
N TYR A 369 15.51 10.28 -8.18
CA TYR A 369 16.04 9.05 -7.62
C TYR A 369 15.66 8.86 -6.14
N THR A 370 15.38 9.93 -5.38
CA THR A 370 15.00 9.78 -3.96
C THR A 370 13.70 8.99 -3.79
N PHE A 371 12.85 8.95 -4.81
CA PHE A 371 11.58 8.23 -4.81
C PHE A 371 11.72 6.71 -4.92
N PHE A 372 12.94 6.19 -5.11
CA PHE A 372 13.20 4.76 -4.89
C PHE A 372 13.24 4.40 -3.40
N PHE A 373 13.29 5.38 -2.49
CA PHE A 373 13.32 5.17 -1.04
C PHE A 373 11.95 5.48 -0.41
N GLU A 374 11.03 4.52 -0.48
CA GLU A 374 9.59 4.60 -0.14
C GLU A 374 9.27 5.28 1.22
N HIS A 375 10.20 5.27 2.18
CA HIS A 375 10.00 5.86 3.53
C HIS A 375 10.87 7.10 3.82
N TYR A 376 11.82 7.44 2.96
CA TYR A 376 12.81 8.51 3.21
C TYR A 376 12.75 9.66 2.22
N THR A 377 11.95 9.55 1.14
CA THR A 377 11.82 10.57 0.09
C THR A 377 11.65 11.98 0.66
N GLY A 378 10.66 12.20 1.54
CA GLY A 378 10.38 13.52 2.10
C GLY A 378 11.53 14.09 2.95
N LEU A 379 12.21 13.22 3.70
CA LEU A 379 13.39 13.60 4.49
C LEU A 379 14.56 14.00 3.58
N ILE A 380 14.86 13.19 2.56
CA ILE A 380 15.96 13.47 1.62
C ILE A 380 15.68 14.77 0.85
N VAL A 381 14.45 14.98 0.38
CA VAL A 381 14.04 16.22 -0.29
C VAL A 381 14.19 17.43 0.65
N THR A 382 13.82 17.30 1.92
CA THR A 382 13.97 18.38 2.91
C THR A 382 15.44 18.70 3.16
N VAL A 383 16.29 17.69 3.33
CA VAL A 383 17.75 17.87 3.48
C VAL A 383 18.33 18.55 2.23
N LEU A 384 17.92 18.13 1.03
CA LEU A 384 18.35 18.75 -0.22
C LEU A 384 17.97 20.24 -0.28
N CYS A 385 16.74 20.59 0.12
CA CYS A 385 16.29 21.99 0.20
C CYS A 385 17.13 22.81 1.19
N ILE A 386 17.40 22.28 2.39
CA ILE A 386 18.21 22.96 3.41
C ILE A 386 19.65 23.17 2.92
N LEU A 387 20.27 22.15 2.33
CA LEU A 387 21.62 22.26 1.77
C LEU A 387 21.67 23.27 0.63
N THR A 388 20.67 23.24 -0.25
CA THR A 388 20.52 24.22 -1.35
C THR A 388 20.46 25.64 -0.80
N LEU A 389 19.63 25.87 0.21
CA LEU A 389 19.50 27.17 0.86
C LEU A 389 20.82 27.61 1.51
N PHE A 390 21.48 26.72 2.25
CA PHE A 390 22.76 27.00 2.90
C PHE A 390 23.83 27.41 1.87
N VAL A 391 23.99 26.64 0.79
CA VAL A 391 24.96 26.95 -0.28
C VAL A 391 24.65 28.30 -0.92
N MET A 392 23.38 28.60 -1.19
CA MET A 392 22.99 29.88 -1.77
C MET A 392 23.25 31.05 -0.81
N MET A 393 22.94 30.92 0.49
CA MET A 393 23.25 31.94 1.49
C MET A 393 24.76 32.24 1.55
N GLN A 394 25.60 31.20 1.55
CA GLN A 394 27.07 31.37 1.55
C GLN A 394 27.57 32.01 0.25
N PHE A 395 27.01 31.61 -0.89
CA PHE A 395 27.42 32.14 -2.20
C PHE A 395 27.01 33.61 -2.38
N THR A 396 25.88 34.03 -1.81
CA THR A 396 25.30 35.36 -2.07
C THR A 396 25.44 36.34 -0.91
N GLY A 397 25.97 35.91 0.23
CA GLY A 397 26.05 36.73 1.45
C GLY A 397 26.88 38.00 1.32
N ARG A 398 27.72 38.12 0.28
CA ARG A 398 28.54 39.31 -0.01
C ARG A 398 28.03 40.15 -1.19
N VAL A 399 26.85 39.83 -1.72
CA VAL A 399 26.28 40.52 -2.87
C VAL A 399 25.50 41.75 -2.39
N ASP A 400 25.79 42.92 -2.98
CA ASP A 400 25.01 44.14 -2.76
C ASP A 400 23.71 44.08 -3.58
N TRP A 401 22.62 43.70 -2.91
CA TRP A 401 21.31 43.53 -3.54
C TRP A 401 20.70 44.85 -4.03
N ASP A 402 20.97 45.97 -3.35
CA ASP A 402 20.42 47.27 -3.74
C ASP A 402 20.98 47.71 -5.10
N SER A 403 22.27 47.45 -5.34
CA SER A 403 22.90 47.70 -6.65
C SER A 403 22.37 46.79 -7.76
N VAL A 404 22.00 45.55 -7.42
CA VAL A 404 21.55 44.52 -8.36
C VAL A 404 20.09 44.73 -8.78
N PHE A 405 19.23 45.19 -7.86
CA PHE A 405 17.82 45.49 -8.13
C PHE A 405 17.55 46.96 -8.49
N GLY A 406 18.49 47.87 -8.20
CA GLY A 406 18.40 49.29 -8.48
C GLY A 406 18.33 49.65 -9.96
N LYS A 407 17.52 50.68 -10.30
CA LYS A 407 17.49 51.28 -11.64
C LYS A 407 18.73 52.17 -11.80
N LYS A 408 19.59 51.89 -12.78
CA LYS A 408 20.67 52.83 -13.16
C LYS A 408 20.02 54.16 -13.59
N PRO A 409 20.32 55.31 -12.96
CA PRO A 409 19.80 56.59 -13.42
C PRO A 409 20.32 56.87 -14.84
N ASP A 410 19.40 57.25 -15.71
CA ASP A 410 19.66 57.53 -17.13
C ASP A 410 20.41 58.87 -17.19
N ASN A 411 21.75 58.80 -17.24
CA ASN A 411 22.58 60.01 -17.31
C ASN A 411 22.52 60.55 -18.75
N LYS A 412 21.45 61.27 -19.08
CA LYS A 412 21.43 62.14 -20.25
C LYS A 412 22.42 63.27 -19.97
N ALA A 413 23.57 63.22 -20.62
CA ALA A 413 24.48 64.34 -20.70
C ALA A 413 23.78 65.49 -21.42
N ASP A 414 23.72 66.65 -20.76
CA ASP A 414 23.28 67.90 -21.37
C ASP A 414 24.23 68.28 -22.52
N PRO A 415 23.72 68.70 -23.68
CA PRO A 415 24.56 69.29 -24.72
C PRO A 415 24.94 70.71 -24.29
N VAL A 416 26.24 71.00 -24.34
CA VAL A 416 26.83 72.34 -24.13
C VAL A 416 26.41 73.29 -25.24
#